data_AF-A0A9X9QP37-F1
#
_entry.id   AF-A0A9X9QP37-F1
#
_cell.length_a   1.000
_cell.length_b   1.000
_cell.length_c   1.000
_cell.angle_alpha   90.00
_cell.angle_beta   90.00
_cell.angle_gamma   90.00
#
_symmetry.space_group_name_H-M   'P 1'
#
loop_
_entity.id
_entity.type
_entity.pdbx_description
1 polymer ?
#
loop_
_entity_poly.entity_id
_entity_poly.type
_entity_poly.pdbx_seq_one_letter_code
_entity_poly.pdbx_strand_id
1 'polypeptide(L)' 'MDKQTILALKLKDYRDKNGLTQAQLAEQLEVSDKTISKWENGETYPSKRNMLAISEQLGFSIETLLIESQEKTAED' A
#
# COMPACT_ATOMS: atom_id res chain seq x y z
N MET A 1 -9.37 -7.66 -13.91
CA MET A 1 -9.40 -8.44 -12.66
C MET A 1 -8.91 -7.52 -11.56
N ASP A 2 -9.76 -7.24 -10.57
CA ASP A 2 -9.31 -6.62 -9.32
C ASP A 2 -8.21 -7.49 -8.73
N LYS A 3 -6.95 -7.08 -8.89
CA LYS A 3 -5.82 -7.75 -8.25
C LYS A 3 -5.72 -7.19 -6.84
N GLN A 4 -6.55 -7.69 -5.92
CA GLN A 4 -6.44 -7.36 -4.51
C GLN A 4 -5.14 -7.95 -3.95
N THR A 5 -4.18 -7.08 -3.65
CA THR A 5 -2.94 -7.45 -2.97
C THR A 5 -3.13 -7.35 -1.44
N ILE A 6 -2.36 -8.09 -0.66
CA ILE A 6 -2.24 -7.97 0.79
C ILE A 6 -1.94 -6.52 1.15
N LEU A 7 -1.08 -5.83 0.40
CA LEU A 7 -0.88 -4.39 0.59
C LEU A 7 -2.19 -3.61 0.44
N ALA A 8 -2.94 -3.82 -0.64
CA ALA A 8 -4.21 -3.14 -0.91
C ALA A 8 -5.21 -3.37 0.22
N LEU A 9 -5.35 -4.62 0.66
CA LEU A 9 -6.22 -5.01 1.77
C LEU A 9 -5.79 -4.36 3.08
N LYS A 10 -4.49 -4.37 3.40
CA LYS A 10 -3.97 -3.78 4.64
C LYS A 10 -4.10 -2.27 4.69
N LEU A 11 -3.83 -1.57 3.59
CA LEU A 11 -3.98 -0.11 3.52
C LEU A 11 -5.44 0.28 3.69
N LYS A 12 -6.35 -0.41 2.99
CA LYS A 12 -7.78 -0.15 3.08
C LYS A 12 -8.33 -0.43 4.48
N ASP A 13 -7.94 -1.55 5.09
CA ASP A 13 -8.32 -1.92 6.45
C ASP A 13 -7.81 -0.91 7.49
N TYR A 14 -6.54 -0.49 7.40
CA TYR A 14 -6.01 0.56 8.26
C TYR A 14 -6.77 1.87 8.09
N ARG A 15 -7.03 2.28 6.85
CA ARG A 15 -7.76 3.51 6.53
C ARG A 15 -9.16 3.49 7.13
N ASP A 16 -9.90 2.41 6.92
CA ASP A 16 -11.28 2.25 7.40
C ASP A 16 -11.34 2.19 8.93
N LYS A 17 -10.41 1.47 9.59
CA LYS A 17 -10.32 1.39 11.06
C LYS A 17 -10.02 2.72 11.73
N ASN A 18 -9.29 3.60 11.06
CA ASN A 18 -8.93 4.92 11.56
C ASN A 18 -9.88 6.02 11.06
N GLY A 19 -10.93 5.67 10.30
CA GLY A 19 -11.90 6.65 9.76
C GLY A 19 -11.27 7.65 8.78
N LEU A 20 -10.22 7.24 8.07
CA LEU A 20 -9.47 8.11 7.17
C LEU A 20 -10.06 8.09 5.74
N THR A 21 -9.94 9.22 5.05
CA THR A 21 -10.08 9.29 3.60
C THR A 21 -8.75 8.91 2.92
N GLN A 22 -8.80 8.59 1.62
CA GLN A 22 -7.57 8.30 0.85
C GLN A 22 -6.60 9.51 0.86
N ALA A 23 -7.14 10.74 0.82
CA ALA A 23 -6.34 11.96 0.89
C ALA A 23 -5.64 12.13 2.25
N GLN A 24 -6.31 11.82 3.36
CA GLN A 24 -5.71 11.90 4.70
C GLN A 24 -4.62 10.84 4.91
N LEU A 25 -4.84 9.61 4.42
CA LEU A 25 -3.80 8.59 4.44
C LEU A 25 -2.61 8.97 3.55
N ALA A 26 -2.87 9.62 2.41
CA ALA A 26 -1.83 10.10 1.52
C ALA A 26 -0.98 11.21 2.15
N GLU A 27 -1.61 12.13 2.88
CA GLU A 27 -0.92 13.17 3.64
C GLU A 27 -0.01 12.57 4.70
N GLN A 28 -0.50 11.59 5.47
CA GLN A 28 0.30 10.87 6.47
C GLN A 28 1.56 10.25 5.84
N LEU A 29 1.39 9.52 4.73
CA LEU A 29 2.45 8.81 4.02
C LEU A 29 3.28 9.69 3.07
N GLU A 30 3.05 11.00 3.04
CA GLU A 30 3.72 11.97 2.15
C GLU A 30 3.68 11.57 0.66
N VAL A 31 2.51 11.14 0.20
CA VAL A 31 2.24 10.79 -1.21
C VAL A 31 0.96 11.46 -1.71
N SER A 32 0.63 11.26 -2.99
CA SER A 32 -0.65 11.75 -3.53
C SER A 32 -1.80 10.81 -3.17
N ASP A 33 -3.01 11.36 -3.06
CA ASP A 33 -4.28 10.62 -2.98
C ASP A 33 -4.41 9.58 -4.11
N LYS A 34 -4.02 9.95 -5.33
CA LYS A 34 -3.97 9.05 -6.49
C LYS A 34 -3.02 7.88 -6.28
N THR A 35 -1.91 8.08 -5.56
CA THR A 35 -0.98 7.02 -5.21
C THR A 35 -1.64 6.00 -4.28
N ILE A 36 -2.33 6.47 -3.24
CA ILE A 36 -3.10 5.60 -2.33
C ILE A 36 -4.19 4.84 -3.08
N SER A 37 -4.96 5.52 -3.93
CA SER A 37 -5.99 4.90 -4.76
C SER A 37 -5.44 3.75 -5.61
N LYS A 38 -4.31 3.97 -6.30
CA LYS A 38 -3.64 2.93 -7.09
C LYS A 38 -3.16 1.75 -6.26
N TRP A 39 -2.69 1.98 -5.04
CA TRP A 39 -2.26 0.91 -4.14
C TRP A 39 -3.45 0.12 -3.60
N GLU A 40 -4.52 0.78 -3.17
CA GLU A 40 -5.75 0.13 -2.69
C GLU A 40 -6.49 -0.65 -3.81
N ASN A 41 -6.25 -0.30 -5.07
CA ASN A 41 -6.78 -1.02 -6.23
C ASN A 41 -5.79 -2.06 -6.81
N GLY A 42 -4.58 -2.17 -6.27
CA GLY A 42 -3.53 -3.09 -6.75
C GLY A 42 -2.93 -2.76 -8.13
N GLU A 43 -3.19 -1.55 -8.64
CA GLU A 43 -2.73 -1.06 -9.95
C GLU A 43 -1.22 -0.86 -9.98
N THR A 44 -0.64 -0.37 -8.90
CA THR A 44 0.81 -0.16 -8.75
C THR A 44 1.31 -0.70 -7.43
N TYR A 45 2.62 -0.90 -7.34
CA TYR A 45 3.30 -1.30 -6.11
C TYR A 45 4.12 -0.12 -5.56
N PRO A 46 4.20 0.09 -4.23
CA PRO A 46 5.03 1.13 -3.64
C PRO A 46 6.51 0.88 -3.94
N SER A 47 7.27 1.96 -4.11
CA SER A 47 8.73 1.88 -4.14
C SER A 47 9.29 1.41 -2.79
N LYS A 48 10.56 0.98 -2.76
CA LYS A 48 11.24 0.63 -1.50
C LYS A 48 11.14 1.74 -0.44
N ARG A 49 11.29 3.00 -0.85
CA ARG A 49 11.14 4.17 0.03
C ARG A 49 9.72 4.24 0.63
N ASN A 50 8.70 4.03 -0.20
CA ASN A 50 7.32 4.09 0.27
C ASN A 50 6.95 2.87 1.13
N MET A 51 7.51 1.69 0.86
CA MET A 51 7.34 0.53 1.75
C MET A 51 7.95 0.75 3.13
N LEU A 52 9.11 1.41 3.21
CA LEU A 52 9.70 1.83 4.48
C LEU A 52 8.79 2.81 5.22
N ALA A 53 8.28 3.85 4.54
CA ALA A 53 7.36 4.81 5.14
C ALA A 53 6.06 4.15 5.65
N ILE A 54 5.48 3.23 4.87
CA ILE A 54 4.30 2.45 5.29
C ILE A 54 4.61 1.62 6.54
N SER A 55 5.79 1.00 6.61
CA SER A 55 6.20 0.22 7.77
C SER A 55 6.39 1.08 9.01
N GLU A 56 7.13 2.19 8.88
CA GLU A 56 7.45 3.08 9.99
C GLU A 56 6.21 3.80 10.54
N GLN A 57 5.31 4.23 9.66
CA GLN A 57 4.16 5.03 10.07
C GLN A 57 2.91 4.20 10.42
N LEU A 58 2.67 3.08 9.74
CA LEU A 58 1.48 2.25 9.94
C LEU A 58 1.76 0.97 10.75
N GLY A 59 3.03 0.70 11.07
CA GLY A 59 3.45 -0.48 11.84
C GLY A 59 3.35 -1.79 11.06
N PHE A 60 3.34 -1.73 9.73
CA PHE A 60 3.28 -2.94 8.90
C PHE A 60 4.66 -3.60 8.80
N SER A 61 4.72 -4.93 8.85
CA SER A 61 5.97 -5.65 8.56
C SER A 61 6.35 -5.50 7.08
N ILE A 62 7.58 -5.03 6.83
CA ILE A 62 8.15 -4.91 5.47
C ILE A 62 8.18 -6.25 4.77
N GLU A 63 8.45 -7.35 5.49
CA GLU A 63 8.52 -8.69 4.90
C GLU A 63 7.18 -9.07 4.26
N THR A 64 6.06 -8.73 4.91
CA THR A 64 4.73 -8.96 4.33
C THR A 64 4.49 -8.14 3.06
N LEU A 65 5.07 -6.94 2.97
CA LEU A 65 4.97 -6.10 1.77
C LEU A 65 5.89 -6.58 0.63
N LEU A 66 7.04 -7.19 0.98
CA LEU A 66 8.02 -7.66 0.01
C LEU A 66 7.64 -8.98 -0.65
N ILE A 67 7.01 -9.91 0.08
CA ILE A 67 6.63 -11.24 -0.44
C ILE A 67 5.80 -11.11 -1.74
N GLU A 68 4.86 -10.16 -1.78
CA GLU A 68 4.02 -9.91 -2.95
C GLU A 68 4.73 -9.18 -4.10
N SER A 69 5.74 -8.37 -3.78
CA SER A 69 6.52 -7.68 -4.81
C SER A 69 7.32 -8.66 -5.68
N GLN A 70 7.72 -9.80 -5.12
CA GLN A 70 8.54 -10.81 -5.78
C GLN A 70 7.73 -11.70 -6.75
N GLU A 71 6.44 -11.94 -6.47
CA GLU A 71 5.55 -12.72 -7.35
C GLU A 71 5.24 -12.00 -8.67
N LYS A 72 5.24 -10.65 -8.68
CA LYS A 72 5.02 -9.85 -9.91
C LYS A 72 6.22 -9.82 -10.87
N THR A 73 7.38 -10.34 -10.47
CA THR A 73 8.60 -10.38 -11.31
C THR A 73 8.74 -11.69 -12.10
N ALA A 74 7.84 -12.66 -11.92
CA ALA A 74 7.93 -13.99 -12.52
C ALA A 74 7.03 -14.20 -13.76
N GLU A 75 6.34 -13.17 -14.25
CA GLU A 75 5.55 -13.23 -15.48
C GLU A 75 6.14 -12.23 -16.50
N ASP A 76 7.05 -12.75 -17.35
CA ASP A 76 7.36 -12.23 -18.69
C ASP A 76 6.33 -12.75 -19.71
#